data_AF-A0A6P6A8I4-F1
#
_entry.id   AF-A0A6P6A8I4-F1
#
_cell.length_a   1.000
_cell.length_b   1.000
_cell.length_c   1.000
_cell.angle_alpha   90.00
_cell.angle_beta   90.00
_cell.angle_gamma   90.00
#
_symmetry.space_group_name_H-M   'P 1'
#
loop_
_entity.id
_entity.type
_entity.pdbx_description
1 polymer ?
#
loop_
_entity_poly.entity_id
_entity_poly.type
_entity_poly.pdbx_seq_one_letter_code
_entity_poly.pdbx_strand_id
1 'polypeptide(L)'
;METSPMMRHTCLKLEIPSTEPIFVKGTWFDTHFDLSITDGLHAWVSNATEEEVKERAAQWDQPVTEYIELVERYLGFRQPGSVYQFVDAGDDHKRLSWTFEKEGTKLEWRWKLQPSPDSRKITAGILDFLMDANIRLSEEVVRKTQSFEKLKVEAEKCLEQSERFTNDKMEFESEIYAKFLGILNSKKAKLREFRDQLSKQETAGKAPVDEEESTDKTESYHSGSDAEESEEEPAKNLTSSSKDVPAGRGRRRKRAN
;
A
#
# COMPACT_ATOMS: atom_id res chain seq x y z
N MET A 1 -20.79 26.76 -1.79
CA MET A 1 -19.45 26.83 -1.19
C MET A 1 -18.50 27.09 -2.33
N GLU A 2 -18.14 28.35 -2.56
CA GLU A 2 -17.05 28.69 -3.48
C GLU A 2 -15.78 28.10 -2.87
N THR A 3 -15.24 27.08 -3.52
CA THR A 3 -13.91 26.57 -3.22
C THR A 3 -12.94 27.69 -3.55
N SER A 4 -12.34 28.33 -2.54
CA SER A 4 -11.19 29.20 -2.76
C SER A 4 -10.19 28.44 -3.65
N PRO A 5 -9.65 29.06 -4.71
CA PRO A 5 -8.71 28.39 -5.60
C PRO A 5 -7.55 27.85 -4.75
N MET A 6 -7.29 26.55 -4.85
CA MET A 6 -6.27 25.89 -4.05
C MET A 6 -4.89 26.29 -4.59
N MET A 7 -4.32 27.35 -4.03
CA MET A 7 -2.96 27.77 -4.32
C MET A 7 -1.97 26.72 -3.81
N ARG A 8 -1.30 26.02 -4.74
CA ARG A 8 -0.28 25.01 -4.41
C ARG A 8 1.10 25.62 -4.54
N HIS A 9 2.07 25.08 -3.79
CA HIS A 9 3.45 25.54 -3.85
C HIS A 9 4.40 24.36 -3.93
N THR A 10 5.45 24.52 -4.70
CA THR A 10 6.57 23.58 -4.74
C THR A 10 7.88 24.35 -4.64
N CYS A 11 8.93 23.69 -4.14
CA CYS A 11 10.28 24.22 -4.19
C CYS A 11 11.26 23.08 -4.47
N LEU A 12 11.95 23.17 -5.59
CA LEU A 12 12.89 22.16 -6.07
C LEU A 12 14.30 22.74 -6.08
N LYS A 13 15.23 22.04 -5.43
CA LYS A 13 16.66 22.22 -5.71
C LYS A 13 16.98 21.48 -7.02
N LEU A 14 17.23 22.23 -8.08
CA LEU A 14 17.50 21.69 -9.40
C LEU A 14 19.01 21.66 -9.65
N GLU A 15 19.54 20.45 -9.82
CA GLU A 15 20.93 20.23 -10.20
C GLU A 15 21.04 20.18 -11.72
N ILE A 16 21.80 21.11 -12.28
CA ILE A 16 22.05 21.21 -13.71
C ILE A 16 23.52 20.86 -13.95
N PRO A 17 23.81 19.94 -14.88
CA PRO A 17 25.19 19.59 -15.20
C PRO A 17 26.01 20.82 -15.56
N SER A 18 27.22 20.92 -15.02
CA SER A 18 28.19 21.98 -15.34
C SER A 18 27.84 23.39 -14.83
N THR A 19 26.81 23.55 -13.99
CA THR A 19 26.50 24.81 -13.30
C THR A 19 26.26 24.59 -11.82
N GLU A 20 26.25 25.67 -11.04
CA GLU A 20 25.75 25.62 -9.66
C GLU A 20 24.26 25.26 -9.63
N PRO A 21 23.79 24.59 -8.56
CA PRO A 21 22.37 24.26 -8.43
C PRO A 21 21.55 25.52 -8.26
N ILE A 22 20.35 25.52 -8.83
CA ILE A 22 19.37 26.59 -8.66
C ILE A 22 18.20 26.10 -7.81
N PHE A 23 17.53 27.02 -7.13
CA PHE A 23 16.29 26.74 -6.41
C PHE A 23 15.12 27.31 -7.19
N VAL A 24 14.16 26.45 -7.52
CA VAL A 24 12.96 26.80 -8.29
C VAL A 24 11.75 26.69 -7.37
N LYS A 25 11.16 27.82 -7.00
CA LYS A 25 9.88 27.89 -6.30
C LYS A 25 8.77 28.14 -7.30
N GLY A 26 7.80 27.24 -7.34
CA GLY A 26 6.58 27.40 -8.13
C GLY A 26 5.38 27.70 -7.24
N THR A 27 4.55 28.65 -7.65
CA THR A 27 3.22 28.90 -7.12
C THR A 27 2.21 28.55 -8.20
N TRP A 28 1.35 27.58 -7.93
CA TRP A 28 0.47 26.97 -8.92
C TRP A 28 -0.98 27.33 -8.64
N PHE A 29 -1.66 27.79 -9.68
CA PHE A 29 -3.10 28.05 -9.69
C PHE A 29 -3.76 27.16 -10.74
N ASP A 30 -5.10 27.10 -10.74
CA ASP A 30 -5.83 26.24 -11.68
C ASP A 30 -5.70 26.70 -13.14
N THR A 31 -5.39 27.99 -13.37
CA THR A 31 -5.33 28.60 -14.70
C THR A 31 -3.97 29.18 -15.08
N HIS A 32 -3.07 29.34 -14.11
CA HIS A 32 -1.80 30.04 -14.30
C HIS A 32 -0.76 29.65 -13.25
N PHE A 33 0.47 30.17 -13.35
CA PHE A 33 1.51 29.91 -12.35
C PHE A 33 2.53 31.06 -12.26
N ASP A 34 3.16 31.18 -11.09
CA ASP A 34 4.31 32.05 -10.88
C ASP A 34 5.56 31.21 -10.59
N LEU A 35 6.69 31.60 -11.18
CA LEU A 35 8.00 31.00 -10.90
C LEU A 35 8.91 32.03 -10.25
N SER A 36 9.65 31.59 -9.24
CA SER A 36 10.75 32.34 -8.63
C SER A 36 11.96 31.42 -8.55
N ILE A 37 13.05 31.83 -9.20
CA ILE A 37 14.28 31.05 -9.31
C ILE A 37 15.43 31.85 -8.72
N THR A 38 16.31 31.20 -7.95
CA THR A 38 17.55 31.81 -7.46
C THR A 38 18.73 30.85 -7.58
N ASP A 39 19.89 31.39 -7.94
CA ASP A 39 21.18 30.69 -7.83
C ASP A 39 21.89 30.99 -6.48
N GLY A 40 21.26 31.79 -5.62
CA GLY A 40 21.80 32.27 -4.36
C GLY A 40 22.35 33.70 -4.43
N LEU A 41 22.74 34.18 -5.61
CA LEU A 41 23.24 35.53 -5.85
C LEU A 41 22.24 36.39 -6.62
N HIS A 42 21.75 35.87 -7.74
CA HIS A 42 20.77 36.47 -8.62
C HIS A 42 19.45 35.70 -8.56
N ALA A 43 18.36 36.40 -8.85
CA ALA A 43 17.06 35.77 -8.96
C ALA A 43 16.35 36.16 -10.25
N TRP A 44 15.50 35.27 -10.72
CA TRP A 44 14.65 35.44 -11.88
C TRP A 44 13.23 35.06 -11.52
N VAL A 45 12.27 35.81 -12.05
CA VAL A 45 10.86 35.59 -11.80
C VAL A 45 10.11 35.47 -13.10
N SER A 46 8.95 34.83 -13.05
CA SER A 46 7.99 34.84 -14.15
C SER A 46 6.60 34.79 -13.56
N ASN A 47 5.73 35.67 -14.06
CA ASN A 47 4.30 35.66 -13.79
C ASN A 47 3.62 35.19 -15.08
N ALA A 48 3.43 33.88 -15.21
CA ALA A 48 2.81 33.32 -16.40
C ALA A 48 1.32 33.61 -16.30
N THR A 49 0.79 34.53 -17.11
CA THR A 49 -0.64 34.89 -17.02
C THR A 49 -1.53 33.77 -17.55
N GLU A 50 -2.83 33.81 -17.22
CA GLU A 50 -3.78 32.83 -17.73
C GLU A 50 -3.80 32.79 -19.27
N GLU A 51 -3.69 33.94 -19.94
CA GLU A 51 -3.64 34.04 -21.39
C GLU A 51 -2.37 33.38 -21.97
N GLU A 52 -1.21 33.64 -21.38
CA GLU A 52 0.07 33.07 -21.83
C GLU A 52 0.07 31.54 -21.64
N VAL A 53 -0.43 31.07 -20.50
CA VAL A 53 -0.53 29.64 -20.19
C VAL A 53 -1.52 28.98 -21.14
N LYS A 54 -2.65 29.61 -21.44
CA LYS A 54 -3.66 29.10 -22.39
C LYS A 54 -3.12 29.04 -23.81
N GLU A 55 -2.43 30.07 -24.27
CA GLU A 55 -1.79 30.07 -25.58
C GLU A 55 -0.74 28.96 -25.66
N ARG A 56 0.07 28.81 -24.61
CA ARG A 56 1.09 27.77 -24.57
C ARG A 56 0.49 26.36 -24.52
N ALA A 57 -0.56 26.12 -23.73
CA ALA A 57 -1.23 24.84 -23.69
C ALA A 57 -1.82 24.46 -25.06
N ALA A 58 -2.39 25.44 -25.78
CA ALA A 58 -2.91 25.24 -27.13
C ALA A 58 -1.81 24.86 -28.14
N GLN A 59 -0.59 25.41 -28.02
CA GLN A 59 0.55 25.01 -28.87
C GLN A 59 0.96 23.54 -28.70
N TRP A 60 0.57 22.91 -27.59
CA TRP A 60 0.85 21.50 -27.28
C TRP A 60 -0.37 20.60 -27.47
N ASP A 61 -1.46 21.15 -27.99
CA ASP A 61 -2.78 20.51 -28.12
C ASP A 61 -3.23 19.86 -26.79
N GLN A 62 -3.10 20.60 -25.68
CA GLN A 62 -3.44 20.14 -24.33
C GLN A 62 -4.43 21.07 -23.62
N PRO A 63 -5.30 20.53 -22.76
CA PRO A 63 -6.04 21.33 -21.80
C PRO A 63 -5.11 22.11 -20.87
N VAL A 64 -5.53 23.31 -20.45
CA VAL A 64 -4.76 24.17 -19.54
C VAL A 64 -4.42 23.44 -18.24
N THR A 65 -5.38 22.68 -17.69
CA THR A 65 -5.19 21.91 -16.46
C THR A 65 -4.09 20.87 -16.60
N GLU A 66 -4.09 20.08 -17.68
CA GLU A 66 -3.06 19.09 -17.95
C GLU A 66 -1.68 19.71 -18.18
N TYR A 67 -1.64 20.87 -18.85
CA TYR A 67 -0.40 21.61 -19.07
C TYR A 67 0.18 22.12 -17.74
N ILE A 68 -0.65 22.68 -16.85
CA ILE A 68 -0.19 23.13 -15.52
C ILE A 68 0.27 21.94 -14.68
N GLU A 69 -0.47 20.83 -14.65
CA GLU A 69 -0.06 19.62 -13.94
C GLU A 69 1.28 19.06 -14.45
N LEU A 70 1.51 19.13 -15.77
CA LEU A 70 2.79 18.75 -16.37
C LEU A 70 3.92 19.66 -15.86
N VAL A 71 3.75 20.98 -15.93
CA VAL A 71 4.76 21.95 -15.47
C VAL A 71 5.02 21.79 -13.97
N GLU A 72 3.97 21.68 -13.15
CA GLU A 72 4.04 21.46 -11.71
C GLU A 72 4.79 20.17 -11.37
N ARG A 73 4.52 19.08 -12.10
CA ARG A 73 5.22 17.80 -11.89
C ARG A 73 6.72 17.92 -12.15
N TYR A 74 7.12 18.58 -13.24
CA TYR A 74 8.52 18.66 -13.66
C TYR A 74 9.33 19.72 -12.91
N LEU A 75 8.68 20.77 -12.42
CA LEU A 75 9.34 21.83 -11.64
C LEU A 75 9.14 21.69 -10.14
N GLY A 76 8.16 20.91 -9.70
CA GLY A 76 8.00 20.53 -8.29
C GLY A 76 8.89 19.37 -7.89
N PHE A 77 9.13 18.42 -8.81
CA PHE A 77 10.00 17.27 -8.56
C PHE A 77 10.85 16.98 -9.80
N ARG A 78 12.15 16.77 -9.59
CA ARG A 78 13.07 16.40 -10.66
C ARG A 78 12.65 15.05 -11.25
N GLN A 79 12.41 15.02 -12.56
CA GLN A 79 11.99 13.81 -13.25
C GLN A 79 13.20 12.97 -13.72
N PRO A 80 13.20 11.65 -13.46
CA PRO A 80 14.22 10.75 -14.00
C PRO A 80 14.26 10.80 -15.54
N GLY A 81 15.45 10.72 -16.13
CA GLY A 81 15.64 10.72 -17.60
C GLY A 81 15.44 12.07 -18.30
N SER A 82 14.96 13.09 -17.58
CA SER A 82 14.77 14.43 -18.12
C SER A 82 16.05 15.26 -18.02
N VAL A 83 16.40 15.96 -19.11
CA VAL A 83 17.55 16.86 -19.15
C VAL A 83 17.05 18.28 -18.92
N TYR A 84 17.49 18.89 -17.82
CA TYR A 84 17.16 20.26 -17.46
C TYR A 84 18.27 21.22 -17.89
N GLN A 85 17.90 22.42 -18.31
CA GLN A 85 18.83 23.47 -18.68
C GLN A 85 18.36 24.83 -18.17
N PHE A 86 19.32 25.68 -17.79
CA PHE A 86 19.08 27.05 -17.38
C PHE A 86 20.11 27.92 -18.07
N VAL A 87 19.73 28.49 -19.21
CA VAL A 87 20.64 29.14 -20.14
C VAL A 87 20.33 30.63 -20.29
N ASP A 88 21.33 31.39 -20.72
CA ASP A 88 21.15 32.81 -21.02
C ASP A 88 20.17 33.03 -22.17
N ALA A 89 19.28 34.02 -22.01
CA ALA A 89 18.27 34.38 -23.00
C ALA A 89 18.36 35.85 -23.46
N GLY A 90 19.47 36.53 -23.13
CA GLY A 90 19.69 37.95 -23.43
C GLY A 90 19.00 38.89 -22.43
N ASP A 91 19.49 40.12 -22.32
CA ASP A 91 18.97 41.17 -21.44
C ASP A 91 18.81 40.70 -19.98
N ASP A 92 19.80 39.97 -19.46
CA ASP A 92 19.80 39.32 -18.14
C ASP A 92 18.65 38.33 -17.87
N HIS A 93 17.87 38.01 -18.91
CA HIS A 93 16.86 36.97 -18.84
C HIS A 93 17.52 35.60 -18.86
N LYS A 94 16.84 34.64 -18.25
CA LYS A 94 17.20 33.23 -18.32
C LYS A 94 16.09 32.43 -18.97
N ARG A 95 16.46 31.33 -19.60
CA ARG A 95 15.52 30.35 -20.14
C ARG A 95 15.68 29.05 -19.37
N LEU A 96 14.60 28.65 -18.71
CA LEU A 96 14.48 27.33 -18.11
C LEU A 96 13.89 26.38 -19.14
N SER A 97 14.49 25.21 -19.30
CA SER A 97 13.95 24.14 -20.12
C SER A 97 14.14 22.78 -19.52
N TRP A 98 13.29 21.84 -19.93
CA TRP A 98 13.49 20.42 -19.70
C TRP A 98 12.98 19.59 -20.87
N THR A 99 13.57 18.42 -21.05
CA THR A 99 13.07 17.44 -22.03
C THR A 99 12.09 16.48 -21.39
N PHE A 100 11.06 16.07 -22.14
CA PHE A 100 10.17 14.98 -21.75
C PHE A 100 9.72 14.18 -22.96
N GLU A 101 9.13 13.01 -22.73
CA GLU A 101 8.61 12.15 -23.79
C GLU A 101 7.09 12.14 -23.76
N LYS A 102 6.46 12.30 -24.94
CA LYS A 102 5.02 12.17 -25.15
C LYS A 102 4.80 11.37 -26.41
N GLU A 103 4.04 10.28 -26.33
CA GLU A 103 3.69 9.41 -27.47
C GLU A 103 4.92 8.95 -28.29
N GLY A 104 6.02 8.59 -27.62
CA GLY A 104 7.24 8.14 -28.28
C GLY A 104 8.10 9.26 -28.89
N THR A 105 7.70 10.53 -28.73
CA THR A 105 8.44 11.70 -29.21
C THR A 105 9.06 12.45 -28.05
N LYS A 106 10.37 12.75 -28.17
CA LYS A 106 11.09 13.58 -27.21
C LYS A 106 10.86 15.06 -27.52
N LEU A 107 10.22 15.76 -26.61
CA LEU A 107 9.90 17.18 -26.68
C LEU A 107 10.71 17.97 -25.65
N GLU A 108 10.79 19.29 -25.84
CA GLU A 108 11.46 20.19 -24.90
C GLU A 108 10.54 21.34 -24.52
N TRP A 109 10.20 21.41 -23.24
CA TRP A 109 9.50 22.56 -22.67
C TRP A 109 10.49 23.68 -22.44
N ARG A 110 10.11 24.92 -22.76
CA ARG A 110 10.96 26.10 -22.57
C ARG A 110 10.14 27.28 -22.09
N TRP A 111 10.69 28.03 -21.15
CA TRP A 111 10.07 29.24 -20.60
C TRP A 111 11.11 30.30 -20.28
N LYS A 112 10.78 31.56 -20.60
CA LYS A 112 11.65 32.72 -20.38
C LYS A 112 11.34 33.33 -19.02
N LEU A 113 12.37 33.67 -18.25
CA LEU A 113 12.27 34.35 -16.97
C LEU A 113 12.98 35.70 -17.04
N GLN A 114 12.39 36.69 -16.39
CA GLN A 114 12.94 38.03 -16.28
C GLN A 114 13.80 38.15 -15.01
N PRO A 115 14.88 38.95 -15.04
CA PRO A 115 15.66 39.23 -13.84
C PRO A 115 14.79 39.91 -12.78
N SER A 116 14.97 39.50 -11.52
CA SER A 116 14.31 40.14 -10.38
C SER A 116 14.93 41.51 -10.11
N PRO A 117 14.13 42.56 -9.83
CA PRO A 117 14.66 43.84 -9.37
C PRO A 117 15.28 43.76 -7.96
N ASP A 118 14.92 42.76 -7.17
CA ASP A 118 15.48 42.52 -5.83
C ASP A 118 15.75 41.02 -5.62
N SER A 119 16.94 40.58 -6.06
CA SER A 119 17.39 39.19 -5.91
C SER A 119 17.44 38.75 -4.45
N ARG A 120 17.84 39.63 -3.54
CA ARG A 120 17.93 39.32 -2.10
C ARG A 120 16.56 39.01 -1.52
N LYS A 121 15.54 39.79 -1.87
CA LYS A 121 14.16 39.55 -1.42
C LYS A 121 13.62 38.22 -1.92
N ILE A 122 13.86 37.87 -3.18
CA ILE A 122 13.42 36.58 -3.74
C ILE A 122 14.15 35.41 -3.05
N THR A 123 15.47 35.50 -2.90
CA THR A 123 16.26 34.46 -2.22
C THR A 123 15.81 34.29 -0.77
N ALA A 124 15.63 35.38 -0.02
CA ALA A 124 15.11 35.33 1.35
C ALA A 124 13.71 34.69 1.41
N GLY A 125 12.79 35.09 0.52
CA GLY A 125 11.44 34.52 0.47
C GLY A 125 11.39 33.03 0.07
N ILE A 126 12.36 32.54 -0.69
CA ILE A 126 12.52 31.10 -0.96
C ILE A 126 13.04 30.38 0.29
N LEU A 127 14.02 30.95 0.99
CA LEU A 127 14.55 30.39 2.23
C LEU A 127 13.49 30.34 3.34
N ASP A 128 12.73 31.42 3.53
CA ASP A 128 11.63 31.49 4.49
C ASP A 128 10.61 30.39 4.20
N PHE A 129 10.20 30.24 2.94
CA PHE A 129 9.29 29.16 2.52
C PHE A 129 9.84 27.77 2.85
N LEU A 130 11.13 27.52 2.60
CA LEU A 130 11.78 26.24 2.89
C LEU A 130 11.87 25.99 4.40
N MET A 131 12.16 27.01 5.20
CA MET A 131 12.23 26.90 6.66
C MET A 131 10.85 26.63 7.26
N ASP A 132 9.81 27.35 6.82
CA ASP A 132 8.42 27.11 7.25
C ASP A 132 7.94 25.70 6.87
N ALA A 133 8.26 25.25 5.65
CA ALA A 133 7.95 23.89 5.21
C ALA A 133 8.69 22.84 6.05
N ASN A 134 9.95 23.09 6.40
CA ASN A 134 10.74 22.19 7.24
C ASN A 134 10.18 22.07 8.65
N ILE A 135 9.80 23.19 9.28
CA ILE A 135 9.18 23.22 10.61
C ILE A 135 7.88 22.40 10.59
N ARG A 136 6.97 22.70 9.65
CA ARG A 136 5.70 21.97 9.49
C ARG A 136 5.90 20.48 9.28
N LEU A 137 6.83 20.09 8.40
CA LEU A 137 7.10 18.69 8.12
C LEU A 137 7.69 17.99 9.35
N SER A 138 8.57 18.65 10.09
CA SER A 138 9.15 18.13 11.34
C SER A 138 8.09 17.89 12.41
N GLU A 139 7.16 18.84 12.60
CA GLU A 139 6.01 18.67 13.49
C GLU A 139 5.11 17.50 13.07
N GLU A 140 4.83 17.39 11.76
CA GLU A 140 4.01 16.30 11.22
C GLU A 140 4.67 14.93 11.43
N VAL A 141 5.99 14.82 11.25
CA VAL A 141 6.76 13.60 11.51
C VAL A 141 6.67 13.22 12.98
N VAL A 142 6.86 14.16 13.91
CA VAL A 142 6.75 13.90 15.35
C VAL A 142 5.35 13.39 15.69
N ARG A 143 4.30 14.09 15.22
CA ARG A 143 2.91 13.71 15.46
C ARG A 143 2.58 12.33 14.90
N LYS A 144 2.95 12.05 13.65
CA LYS A 144 2.71 10.73 13.01
C LYS A 144 3.47 9.62 13.73
N THR A 145 4.70 9.85 14.16
CA THR A 145 5.50 8.87 14.90
C THR A 145 4.85 8.53 16.24
N GLN A 146 4.36 9.53 16.99
CA GLN A 146 3.64 9.30 18.24
C GLN A 146 2.34 8.52 18.04
N SER A 147 1.57 8.85 17.00
CA SER A 147 0.34 8.10 16.66
C SER A 147 0.65 6.67 16.24
N PHE A 148 1.71 6.45 15.46
CA PHE A 148 2.15 5.12 15.05
C PHE A 148 2.54 4.25 16.25
N GLU A 149 3.32 4.78 17.20
CA GLU A 149 3.71 4.03 18.39
C GLU A 149 2.50 3.66 19.26
N LYS A 150 1.54 4.59 19.43
CA LYS A 150 0.29 4.29 20.14
C LYS A 150 -0.50 3.16 19.47
N LEU A 151 -0.66 3.24 18.14
CA LEU A 151 -1.38 2.23 17.38
C LEU A 151 -0.68 0.86 17.45
N LYS A 152 0.65 0.85 17.45
CA LYS A 152 1.45 -0.37 17.60
C LYS A 152 1.21 -1.03 18.96
N VAL A 153 1.23 -0.26 20.06
CA VAL A 153 0.94 -0.77 21.40
C VAL A 153 -0.50 -1.31 21.49
N GLU A 154 -1.46 -0.63 20.89
CA GLU A 154 -2.85 -1.10 20.83
C GLU A 154 -2.98 -2.42 20.04
N ALA A 155 -2.27 -2.54 18.91
CA ALA A 155 -2.25 -3.77 18.12
C ALA A 155 -1.64 -4.95 18.89
N GLU A 156 -0.54 -4.74 19.61
CA GLU A 156 0.09 -5.74 20.48
C GLU A 156 -0.87 -6.20 21.59
N LYS A 157 -1.59 -5.26 22.22
CA LYS A 157 -2.60 -5.58 23.23
C LYS A 157 -3.76 -6.41 22.66
N CYS A 158 -4.25 -6.06 21.47
CA CYS A 158 -5.30 -6.82 20.80
C CYS A 158 -4.84 -8.24 20.44
N LEU A 159 -3.58 -8.38 20.01
CA LEU A 159 -2.99 -9.69 19.72
C LEU A 159 -2.92 -10.55 20.99
N GLU A 160 -2.41 -10.01 22.10
CA GLU A 160 -2.33 -10.73 23.38
C GLU A 160 -3.73 -11.14 23.88
N GLN A 161 -4.72 -10.26 23.75
CA GLN A 161 -6.11 -10.59 24.09
C GLN A 161 -6.67 -11.71 23.20
N SER A 162 -6.41 -11.68 21.89
CA SER A 162 -6.84 -12.72 20.96
C SER A 162 -6.24 -14.08 21.27
N GLU A 163 -4.94 -14.13 21.62
CA GLU A 163 -4.27 -15.36 22.02
C GLU A 163 -4.89 -15.95 23.29
N ARG A 164 -5.14 -15.10 24.29
CA ARG A 164 -5.83 -15.51 25.53
C ARG A 164 -7.23 -16.07 25.24
N PHE A 165 -8.05 -15.36 24.48
CA PHE A 165 -9.39 -15.84 24.11
C PHE A 165 -9.35 -17.16 23.32
N THR A 166 -8.34 -17.37 22.49
CA THR A 166 -8.17 -18.62 21.75
C THR A 166 -7.86 -19.79 22.70
N ASN A 167 -7.01 -19.57 23.70
CA ASN A 167 -6.70 -20.56 24.72
C ASN A 167 -7.93 -20.87 25.59
N ASP A 168 -8.60 -19.83 26.11
CA ASP A 168 -9.80 -19.99 26.93
C ASP A 168 -10.91 -20.74 26.17
N LYS A 169 -11.07 -20.45 24.87
CA LYS A 169 -11.99 -21.18 23.99
C LYS A 169 -11.62 -22.65 23.88
N MET A 170 -10.33 -22.96 23.67
CA MET A 170 -9.85 -24.34 23.56
C MET A 170 -10.08 -25.14 24.85
N GLU A 171 -9.80 -24.53 26.00
CA GLU A 171 -10.05 -25.14 27.31
C GLU A 171 -11.55 -25.38 27.54
N PHE A 172 -12.38 -24.38 27.24
CA PHE A 172 -13.82 -24.51 27.35
C PHE A 172 -14.39 -25.60 26.45
N GLU A 173 -13.97 -25.67 25.18
CA GLU A 173 -14.37 -26.71 24.25
C GLU A 173 -13.98 -28.10 24.79
N SER A 174 -12.74 -28.26 25.26
CA SER A 174 -12.26 -29.52 25.85
C SER A 174 -13.11 -29.98 27.04
N GLU A 175 -13.43 -29.08 27.97
CA GLU A 175 -14.29 -29.40 29.11
C GLU A 175 -15.70 -29.82 28.71
N ILE A 176 -16.29 -29.12 27.74
CA ILE A 176 -17.63 -29.44 27.24
C ILE A 176 -17.62 -30.79 26.53
N TYR A 177 -16.65 -31.06 25.65
CA TYR A 177 -16.51 -32.35 24.99
C TYR A 177 -16.36 -33.49 26.02
N ALA A 178 -15.55 -33.31 27.06
CA ALA A 178 -15.39 -34.30 28.13
C ALA A 178 -16.71 -34.59 28.86
N LYS A 179 -17.48 -33.54 29.21
CA LYS A 179 -18.81 -33.68 29.83
C LYS A 179 -19.78 -34.43 28.91
N PHE A 180 -19.82 -34.08 27.62
CA PHE A 180 -20.66 -34.76 26.62
C PHE A 180 -20.28 -36.24 26.48
N LEU A 181 -18.99 -36.56 26.38
CA LEU A 181 -18.48 -37.93 26.37
C LEU A 181 -18.90 -38.71 27.62
N GLY A 182 -18.84 -38.10 28.81
CA GLY A 182 -19.32 -38.68 30.06
C GLY A 182 -20.81 -39.05 30.01
N ILE A 183 -21.66 -38.13 29.53
CA ILE A 183 -23.10 -38.37 29.36
C ILE A 183 -23.35 -39.51 28.35
N LEU A 184 -22.64 -39.49 27.22
CA LEU A 184 -22.82 -40.48 26.15
C LEU A 184 -22.40 -41.88 26.62
N ASN A 185 -21.29 -41.97 27.35
CA ASN A 185 -20.84 -43.22 27.97
C ASN A 185 -21.81 -43.72 29.03
N SER A 186 -22.35 -42.85 29.90
CA SER A 186 -23.37 -43.21 30.89
C SER A 186 -24.64 -43.74 30.22
N LYS A 187 -25.13 -43.08 29.16
CA LYS A 187 -26.25 -43.56 28.35
C LYS A 187 -25.95 -44.92 27.70
N LYS A 188 -24.76 -45.09 27.14
CA LYS A 188 -24.33 -46.35 26.50
C LYS A 188 -24.22 -47.49 27.52
N ALA A 189 -23.73 -47.22 28.73
CA ALA A 189 -23.67 -48.19 29.83
C ALA A 189 -25.08 -48.61 30.27
N LYS A 190 -26.00 -47.65 30.45
CA LYS A 190 -27.38 -47.93 30.83
C LYS A 190 -28.14 -48.73 29.77
N LEU A 191 -27.90 -48.45 28.48
CA LEU A 191 -28.45 -49.27 27.38
C LEU A 191 -27.93 -50.71 27.40
N ARG A 192 -26.63 -50.92 27.70
CA ARG A 192 -26.08 -52.27 27.88
C ARG A 192 -26.72 -52.98 29.06
N GLU A 193 -26.84 -52.30 30.19
CA GLU A 193 -27.49 -52.85 31.39
C GLU A 193 -28.94 -53.28 31.13
N PHE A 194 -29.74 -52.43 30.47
CA PHE A 194 -31.10 -52.82 30.09
C PHE A 194 -31.14 -54.01 29.13
N ARG A 195 -30.19 -54.10 28.20
CA ARG A 195 -30.09 -55.23 27.27
C ARG A 195 -29.69 -56.52 27.98
N ASP A 196 -28.78 -56.44 28.96
CA ASP A 196 -28.40 -57.57 29.80
C ASP A 196 -29.55 -58.04 30.69
N GLN A 197 -30.32 -57.11 31.28
CA GLN A 197 -31.52 -57.43 32.07
C GLN A 197 -32.59 -58.15 31.22
N LEU A 198 -32.85 -57.67 30.00
CA LEU A 198 -33.75 -58.31 29.04
C LEU A 198 -33.30 -59.73 28.69
N SER A 199 -32.02 -59.91 28.37
CA SER A 199 -31.47 -61.24 28.06
C SER A 199 -31.58 -62.22 29.24
N LYS A 200 -31.35 -61.74 30.48
CA LYS A 200 -31.51 -62.55 31.70
C LYS A 200 -32.97 -62.94 31.94
N GLN A 201 -33.91 -62.03 31.67
CA GLN A 201 -35.35 -62.30 31.80
C GLN A 201 -35.84 -63.30 30.75
N GLU A 202 -35.29 -63.28 29.53
CA GLU A 202 -35.52 -64.32 28.52
C GLU A 202 -34.95 -65.68 28.98
N THR A 203 -33.76 -65.71 29.58
CA THR A 203 -33.17 -66.97 30.07
C THR A 203 -33.82 -67.52 31.36
N ALA A 204 -34.41 -66.67 32.20
CA ALA A 204 -35.19 -67.08 33.37
C ALA A 204 -36.62 -67.52 33.03
N GLY A 205 -37.04 -67.31 31.78
CA GLY A 205 -38.39 -67.55 31.28
C GLY A 205 -38.61 -68.86 30.51
N LYS A 206 -37.59 -69.68 30.20
CA LYS A 206 -37.82 -70.99 29.55
C LYS A 206 -36.66 -71.98 29.68
N ALA A 207 -36.97 -73.20 30.13
CA ALA A 207 -36.23 -74.42 29.79
C ALA A 207 -36.49 -74.80 28.31
N PRO A 208 -35.63 -75.65 27.69
CA PRO A 208 -35.11 -75.46 26.33
C PRO A 208 -36.02 -76.04 25.24
N VAL A 209 -36.00 -75.43 24.05
CA VAL A 209 -36.28 -76.12 22.78
C VAL A 209 -35.40 -75.53 21.68
N ASP A 210 -34.92 -76.47 20.85
CA ASP A 210 -33.88 -76.45 19.83
C ASP A 210 -33.99 -75.45 18.67
N GLU A 211 -32.85 -75.38 17.99
CA GLU A 211 -32.52 -74.78 16.69
C GLU A 211 -33.66 -74.78 15.66
N GLU A 212 -33.91 -73.65 15.00
CA GLU A 212 -34.14 -73.63 13.55
C GLU A 212 -33.59 -72.33 12.91
N GLU A 213 -32.70 -72.58 11.95
CA GLU A 213 -32.29 -71.79 10.80
C GLU A 213 -33.32 -70.75 10.31
N SER A 214 -32.92 -69.47 10.17
CA SER A 214 -33.68 -68.51 9.36
C SER A 214 -32.82 -67.35 8.84
N THR A 215 -32.26 -67.61 7.66
CA THR A 215 -32.24 -66.74 6.47
C THR A 215 -32.06 -65.22 6.65
N ASP A 216 -30.89 -64.76 6.20
CA ASP A 216 -30.68 -63.74 5.18
C ASP A 216 -31.84 -62.74 4.93
N LYS A 217 -31.60 -61.48 5.29
CA LYS A 217 -32.00 -60.32 4.49
C LYS A 217 -31.19 -59.09 4.87
N THR A 218 -30.13 -58.93 4.11
CA THR A 218 -29.35 -57.69 4.01
C THR A 218 -30.21 -56.65 3.27
N GLU A 219 -30.76 -55.66 3.97
CA GLU A 219 -31.31 -54.47 3.29
C GLU A 219 -30.20 -53.44 3.13
N SER A 220 -29.59 -53.49 1.95
CA SER A 220 -28.80 -52.41 1.38
C SER A 220 -29.67 -51.18 1.16
N TYR A 221 -29.21 -50.02 1.62
CA TYR A 221 -29.50 -48.76 0.94
C TYR A 221 -28.20 -48.28 0.29
N HIS A 222 -28.13 -48.50 -1.02
CA HIS A 222 -27.20 -47.82 -1.90
C HIS A 222 -28.03 -46.89 -2.79
N SER A 223 -27.80 -45.58 -2.68
CA SER A 223 -28.06 -44.56 -3.71
C SER A 223 -27.48 -43.24 -3.17
N GLY A 224 -26.52 -42.57 -3.77
CA GLY A 224 -25.74 -42.71 -5.01
C GLY A 224 -24.70 -41.57 -4.96
N SER A 225 -23.44 -41.87 -5.30
CA SER A 225 -22.75 -41.34 -6.48
C SER A 225 -22.77 -39.80 -6.55
N ASP A 226 -21.75 -39.10 -6.06
CA ASP A 226 -20.39 -38.93 -6.61
C ASP A 226 -20.36 -38.07 -7.88
N ALA A 227 -19.56 -36.99 -7.79
CA ALA A 227 -18.93 -36.14 -8.83
C ALA A 227 -19.23 -34.62 -8.75
N GLU A 228 -18.18 -33.88 -8.30
CA GLU A 228 -17.54 -32.66 -8.87
C GLU A 228 -18.47 -31.51 -9.37
N GLU A 229 -18.27 -30.23 -9.08
CA GLU A 229 -17.04 -29.43 -9.21
C GLU A 229 -17.30 -28.00 -8.67
N SER A 230 -16.27 -27.39 -8.05
CA SER A 230 -15.93 -25.93 -7.99
C SER A 230 -16.86 -24.97 -7.21
N GLU A 231 -16.45 -23.98 -6.40
CA GLU A 231 -15.21 -23.37 -5.86
C GLU A 231 -15.71 -22.53 -4.64
N GLU A 232 -14.98 -22.22 -3.56
CA GLU A 232 -13.88 -21.26 -3.43
C GLU A 232 -13.30 -21.33 -1.99
N GLU A 233 -12.02 -20.98 -1.85
CA GLU A 233 -11.18 -21.06 -0.64
C GLU A 233 -11.61 -20.21 0.58
N PRO A 234 -10.96 -20.42 1.75
CA PRO A 234 -9.96 -19.41 2.10
C PRO A 234 -8.64 -19.97 2.64
N ALA A 235 -7.56 -19.34 2.16
CA ALA A 235 -6.19 -19.51 2.57
C ALA A 235 -5.95 -19.22 4.07
N LYS A 236 -4.93 -19.93 4.53
CA LYS A 236 -4.39 -20.07 5.89
C LYS A 236 -3.83 -18.77 6.46
N ASN A 237 -3.98 -18.67 7.78
CA ASN A 237 -3.27 -17.73 8.62
C ASN A 237 -1.79 -18.14 8.85
N LEU A 238 -0.94 -17.10 8.95
CA LEU A 238 0.25 -16.95 9.81
C LEU A 238 1.61 -17.59 9.42
N THR A 239 2.54 -16.68 9.07
CA THR A 239 3.92 -16.50 9.59
C THR A 239 4.60 -17.67 10.35
N SER A 240 5.84 -18.01 9.96
CA SER A 240 6.96 -18.10 10.91
C SER A 240 8.32 -18.18 10.19
N SER A 241 9.37 -17.96 10.99
CA SER A 241 10.68 -17.41 10.67
C SER A 241 11.81 -18.46 10.59
N SER A 242 12.89 -18.09 9.89
CA SER A 242 14.31 -18.34 10.24
C SER A 242 15.08 -19.61 9.81
N LYS A 243 16.17 -19.34 9.06
CA LYS A 243 17.59 -19.79 9.20
C LYS A 243 18.18 -21.02 8.47
N ASP A 244 19.15 -20.67 7.59
CA ASP A 244 20.54 -21.14 7.40
C ASP A 244 20.91 -22.58 6.94
N VAL A 245 21.29 -22.72 5.65
CA VAL A 245 22.62 -23.09 5.03
C VAL A 245 23.37 -24.37 5.54
N PRO A 246 24.18 -25.18 4.77
CA PRO A 246 24.89 -24.96 3.48
C PRO A 246 25.00 -26.12 2.42
N ALA A 247 25.67 -25.77 1.31
CA ALA A 247 26.69 -26.52 0.53
C ALA A 247 26.31 -27.37 -0.71
N GLY A 248 26.88 -26.99 -1.86
CA GLY A 248 27.58 -27.96 -2.72
C GLY A 248 27.48 -27.82 -4.26
N ARG A 249 28.52 -27.19 -4.86
CA ARG A 249 29.13 -27.49 -6.20
C ARG A 249 28.26 -27.40 -7.47
N GLY A 250 28.46 -26.38 -8.32
CA GLY A 250 29.37 -26.43 -9.49
C GLY A 250 28.52 -26.20 -10.77
N ARG A 251 28.94 -25.60 -11.90
CA ARG A 251 30.26 -25.33 -12.48
C ARG A 251 30.06 -24.37 -13.69
N ARG A 252 30.69 -23.19 -13.63
CA ARG A 252 31.50 -22.51 -14.67
C ARG A 252 31.11 -22.65 -16.15
N ARG A 253 30.93 -21.50 -16.84
CA ARG A 253 31.72 -21.11 -18.04
C ARG A 253 31.52 -19.64 -18.43
N LYS A 254 32.59 -18.84 -18.26
CA LYS A 254 32.86 -17.61 -19.01
C LYS A 254 33.58 -17.99 -20.31
N ARG A 255 33.34 -17.24 -21.38
CA ARG A 255 34.38 -16.91 -22.36
C ARG A 255 34.30 -15.41 -22.65
N ALA A 256 35.46 -14.78 -22.57
CA ALA A 256 35.72 -13.44 -23.05
C ALA A 256 36.12 -13.50 -24.53
N ASN A 257 35.83 -12.43 -25.26
CA ASN A 257 36.83 -11.59 -25.90
C ASN A 257 36.39 -10.14 -25.73
#